data_AF-A0A1V4HXR2-F1
#
_entry.id   AF-A0A1V4HXR2-F1
#
_cell.length_a   1.000
_cell.length_b   1.000
_cell.length_c   1.000
_cell.angle_alpha   90.00
_cell.angle_beta   90.00
_cell.angle_gamma   90.00
#
_symmetry.space_group_name_H-M   'P 1'
#
loop_
_entity.id
_entity.type
_entity.pdbx_description
1 polymer ?
#
loop_
_entity_poly.entity_id
_entity_poly.type
_entity_poly.pdbx_seq_one_letter_code
_entity_poly.pdbx_strand_id
1 'polypeptide(L)'
;MKITLDISKLVEEGKLTSEEAEKLTKLAAHDTISLGINILVGFAVVAIAAGAVALAPAPLTAISFGLTLFVAGCVIALNRVQHWMIFGQICLVIGALMLGGGAIAYRADLLATMLIVTGVFCLAAIIARSSLLMALAVLAASACLGARTGYSHASYSLAIFEPTLTVVVFSMVALIAYRASRRLPAEYARLAVTAARTSLLLINFGFWIGSLWGDPLMLIRSLAAKDVSSTLMTKPVIPAMAFSVMWAVALLGAGFWAVRANRRWLVNLVAVFSGIHFYTQWFERLGATPLSVLLGGLVMLASALALWLFNRRVANSS
;
A
#
# COMPACT_ATOMS: atom_id res chain seq x y z
N MET A 1 -16.94 10.07 2.89
CA MET A 1 -16.36 9.74 4.21
C MET A 1 -17.20 8.61 4.79
N LYS A 2 -16.61 7.50 5.27
CA LYS A 2 -17.35 6.39 5.89
C LYS A 2 -17.32 6.57 7.41
N ILE A 3 -18.47 6.72 8.04
CA ILE A 3 -18.63 6.85 9.50
C ILE A 3 -18.90 5.44 10.03
N THR A 4 -18.22 5.05 11.12
CA THR A 4 -18.51 3.79 11.81
C THR A 4 -19.16 4.15 13.14
N LEU A 5 -20.34 3.58 13.39
CA LEU A 5 -21.08 3.75 14.63
C LEU A 5 -21.29 2.37 15.24
N ASP A 6 -21.26 2.31 16.57
CA ASP A 6 -21.71 1.14 17.31
C ASP A 6 -23.23 1.22 17.43
N ILE A 7 -23.91 0.58 16.48
CA ILE A 7 -25.38 0.66 16.37
C ILE A 7 -26.04 0.03 17.61
N SER A 8 -25.49 -1.05 18.15
CA SER A 8 -26.02 -1.72 19.34
C SER A 8 -25.94 -0.81 20.56
N LYS A 9 -24.78 -0.17 20.78
CA LYS A 9 -24.61 0.79 21.85
C LYS A 9 -25.52 2.02 21.70
N LEU A 10 -25.76 2.49 20.47
CA LEU A 10 -26.68 3.62 20.24
C LEU A 10 -28.14 3.26 20.52
N VAL A 11 -28.54 2.00 20.33
CA VAL A 11 -29.87 1.51 20.74
C VAL A 11 -29.94 1.40 22.27
N GLU A 12 -28.91 0.87 22.94
CA GLU A 12 -28.84 0.82 24.41
C GLU A 12 -28.88 2.21 25.05
N GLU A 13 -28.21 3.19 24.44
CA GLU A 13 -28.22 4.59 24.87
C GLU A 13 -29.52 5.34 24.50
N GLY A 14 -30.49 4.67 23.87
CA GLY A 14 -31.76 5.27 23.44
C GLY A 14 -31.64 6.32 22.32
N LYS A 15 -30.49 6.38 21.65
CA LYS A 15 -30.19 7.33 20.56
C LYS A 15 -30.66 6.85 19.18
N LEU A 16 -30.99 5.57 19.05
CA LEU A 16 -31.56 4.96 17.84
C LEU A 16 -32.70 4.02 18.23
N THR A 17 -33.75 4.00 17.43
CA THR A 17 -34.80 2.96 17.53
C THR A 17 -34.30 1.63 16.94
N SER A 18 -34.89 0.51 17.37
CA SER A 18 -34.54 -0.81 16.83
C SER A 18 -34.78 -0.93 15.32
N GLU A 19 -35.81 -0.25 14.80
CA GLU A 19 -36.14 -0.26 13.37
C GLU A 19 -35.13 0.54 12.53
N GLU A 20 -34.69 1.70 13.03
CA GLU A 20 -33.61 2.48 12.40
C GLU A 20 -32.27 1.73 12.44
N ALA A 21 -31.98 1.07 13.55
CA ALA A 21 -30.80 0.22 13.71
C ALA A 21 -30.79 -0.93 12.69
N GLU A 22 -31.92 -1.60 12.48
CA GLU A 22 -32.05 -2.66 11.48
C GLU A 22 -31.83 -2.13 10.06
N LYS A 23 -32.44 -0.98 9.72
CA LYS A 23 -32.26 -0.33 8.41
C LYS A 23 -30.80 0.04 8.14
N LEU A 24 -30.13 0.67 9.12
CA LEU A 24 -28.71 1.03 8.99
C LEU A 24 -27.81 -0.21 8.89
N THR A 25 -28.13 -1.27 9.65
CA THR A 25 -27.40 -2.55 9.59
C THR A 25 -27.55 -3.20 8.23
N LYS A 26 -28.75 -3.21 7.66
CA LYS A 26 -29.02 -3.75 6.31
C LYS A 26 -28.25 -2.99 5.22
N LEU A 27 -28.19 -1.66 5.32
CA LEU A 27 -27.40 -0.82 4.42
C LEU A 27 -25.89 -1.08 4.57
N ALA A 28 -25.41 -1.32 5.79
CA ALA A 28 -24.00 -1.59 6.08
C ALA A 28 -23.56 -3.03 5.72
N ALA A 29 -24.46 -4.00 5.77
CA ALA A 29 -24.17 -5.41 5.48
C ALA A 29 -23.76 -5.61 4.01
N HIS A 30 -24.43 -4.91 3.08
CA HIS A 30 -24.12 -4.95 1.66
C HIS A 30 -22.67 -4.51 1.35
N ASP A 31 -22.17 -3.52 2.11
CA ASP A 31 -20.79 -3.01 1.99
C ASP A 31 -19.72 -4.00 2.48
N THR A 32 -20.04 -4.82 3.48
CA THR A 32 -19.04 -5.70 4.14
C THR A 32 -18.89 -7.01 3.38
N ILE A 33 -20.00 -7.61 2.94
CA ILE A 33 -20.00 -8.82 2.12
C ILE A 33 -19.32 -8.54 0.77
N SER A 34 -19.62 -7.39 0.16
CA SER A 34 -18.97 -6.98 -1.10
C SER A 34 -17.46 -6.78 -0.95
N LEU A 35 -16.97 -6.31 0.20
CA LEU A 35 -15.52 -6.20 0.45
C LEU A 35 -14.83 -7.57 0.44
N GLY A 36 -15.38 -8.56 1.14
CA GLY A 36 -14.82 -9.92 1.18
C GLY A 36 -14.74 -10.56 -0.20
N ILE A 37 -15.84 -10.47 -0.97
CA ILE A 37 -15.90 -10.96 -2.35
C ILE A 37 -14.87 -10.24 -3.24
N ASN A 38 -14.79 -8.91 -3.15
CA ASN A 38 -13.85 -8.12 -3.96
C ASN A 38 -12.38 -8.49 -3.68
N ILE A 39 -12.03 -8.81 -2.42
CA ILE A 39 -10.69 -9.26 -2.07
C ILE A 39 -10.40 -10.63 -2.69
N LEU A 40 -11.30 -11.61 -2.53
CA LEU A 40 -11.13 -12.96 -3.08
C LEU A 40 -11.04 -12.94 -4.61
N VAL A 41 -11.92 -12.18 -5.27
CA VAL A 41 -11.89 -11.99 -6.73
C VAL A 41 -10.59 -11.32 -7.16
N GLY A 42 -10.12 -10.30 -6.42
CA GLY A 42 -8.84 -9.66 -6.69
C GLY A 42 -7.67 -10.65 -6.65
N PHE A 43 -7.59 -11.48 -5.60
CA PHE A 43 -6.57 -12.52 -5.50
C PHE A 43 -6.70 -13.58 -6.61
N ALA A 44 -7.93 -14.03 -6.92
CA ALA A 44 -8.17 -14.99 -7.99
C ALA A 44 -7.70 -14.46 -9.35
N VAL A 45 -8.01 -13.20 -9.67
CA VAL A 45 -7.59 -12.57 -10.93
C VAL A 45 -6.05 -12.45 -11.01
N VAL A 46 -5.38 -12.07 -9.92
CA VAL A 46 -3.92 -12.04 -9.86
C VAL A 46 -3.32 -13.44 -10.02
N ALA A 47 -3.87 -14.44 -9.34
CA ALA A 47 -3.41 -15.83 -9.41
C ALA A 47 -3.59 -16.42 -10.82
N ILE A 48 -4.73 -16.18 -11.46
CA ILE A 48 -4.99 -16.61 -12.84
C ILE A 48 -3.99 -15.95 -13.80
N ALA A 49 -3.77 -14.64 -13.69
CA ALA A 49 -2.83 -13.94 -14.56
C ALA A 49 -1.39 -14.41 -14.33
N ALA A 50 -0.96 -14.57 -13.08
CA ALA A 50 0.37 -15.08 -12.74
C ALA A 50 0.57 -16.52 -13.22
N GLY A 51 -0.43 -17.39 -13.03
CA GLY A 51 -0.42 -18.76 -13.53
C GLY A 51 -0.37 -18.83 -15.06
N ALA A 52 -1.12 -17.97 -15.75
CA ALA A 52 -1.08 -17.88 -17.21
C ALA A 52 0.29 -17.41 -17.73
N VAL A 53 0.93 -16.44 -17.05
CA VAL A 53 2.30 -16.01 -17.35
C VAL A 53 3.29 -17.15 -17.11
N ALA A 54 3.15 -17.90 -16.01
CA ALA A 54 4.03 -19.01 -15.67
C ALA A 54 3.89 -20.23 -16.60
N LEU A 55 2.69 -20.46 -17.13
CA LEU A 55 2.41 -21.51 -18.12
C LEU A 55 2.79 -21.11 -19.54
N ALA A 56 3.04 -19.81 -19.80
CA ALA A 56 3.41 -19.34 -21.12
C ALA A 56 4.76 -19.95 -21.53
N PRO A 57 4.89 -20.53 -22.73
CA PRO A 57 6.14 -21.15 -23.19
C PRO A 57 7.33 -20.16 -23.23
N ALA A 58 7.04 -18.88 -23.44
CA ALA A 58 8.01 -17.80 -23.43
C ALA A 58 7.39 -16.52 -22.86
N PRO A 59 8.18 -15.62 -22.24
CA PRO A 59 7.70 -14.32 -21.77
C PRO A 59 7.03 -13.48 -22.88
N LEU A 60 7.54 -13.57 -24.10
CA LEU A 60 6.98 -12.91 -25.29
C LEU A 60 5.55 -13.37 -25.63
N THR A 61 5.22 -14.63 -25.35
CA THR A 61 3.86 -15.16 -25.53
C THR A 61 2.90 -14.53 -24.53
N ALA A 62 3.31 -14.41 -23.26
CA ALA A 62 2.53 -13.75 -22.22
C ALA A 62 2.33 -12.25 -22.54
N ILE A 63 3.38 -11.57 -23.01
CA ILE A 63 3.32 -10.17 -23.45
C ILE A 63 2.34 -10.00 -24.61
N SER A 64 2.46 -10.81 -25.66
CA SER A 64 1.62 -10.71 -26.86
C SER A 64 0.14 -10.97 -26.55
N PHE A 65 -0.15 -12.01 -25.77
CA PHE A 65 -1.52 -12.33 -25.36
C PHE A 65 -2.09 -11.27 -24.41
N GLY A 66 -1.29 -10.83 -23.44
CA GLY A 66 -1.64 -9.73 -22.53
C GLY A 66 -1.96 -8.44 -23.29
N LEU A 67 -1.12 -8.07 -24.27
CA LEU A 67 -1.34 -6.90 -25.12
C LEU A 67 -2.64 -7.01 -25.92
N THR A 68 -2.91 -8.17 -26.50
CA THR A 68 -4.14 -8.42 -27.27
C THR A 68 -5.38 -8.23 -26.41
N LEU A 69 -5.40 -8.85 -25.22
CA LEU A 69 -6.50 -8.70 -24.27
C LEU A 69 -6.63 -7.26 -23.75
N PHE A 70 -5.49 -6.59 -23.50
CA PHE A 70 -5.47 -5.21 -23.03
C PHE A 70 -6.08 -4.25 -24.06
N VAL A 71 -5.68 -4.38 -25.33
CA VAL A 71 -6.21 -3.57 -26.44
C VAL A 71 -7.69 -3.86 -26.65
N ALA A 72 -8.10 -5.13 -26.70
CA ALA A 72 -9.51 -5.50 -26.84
C ALA A 72 -10.36 -4.94 -25.69
N GLY A 73 -9.88 -5.07 -24.45
CA GLY A 73 -10.53 -4.51 -23.27
C GLY A 73 -10.65 -2.99 -23.32
N CYS A 74 -9.60 -2.28 -23.76
CA CYS A 74 -9.63 -0.83 -23.94
C CYS A 74 -10.66 -0.42 -24.99
N VAL A 75 -10.70 -1.07 -26.16
CA VAL A 75 -11.66 -0.79 -27.23
C VAL A 75 -13.10 -0.95 -26.72
N ILE A 76 -13.39 -2.04 -26.03
CA ILE A 76 -14.73 -2.30 -25.47
C ILE A 76 -15.10 -1.26 -24.40
N ALA A 77 -14.18 -0.95 -23.49
CA ALA A 77 -14.42 0.00 -22.40
C ALA A 77 -14.63 1.43 -22.90
N LEU A 78 -13.89 1.85 -23.94
CA LEU A 78 -13.98 3.20 -24.51
C LEU A 78 -15.23 3.38 -25.38
N ASN A 79 -15.67 2.34 -26.08
CA ASN A 79 -16.87 2.38 -26.93
C ASN A 79 -18.20 2.31 -26.15
N ARG A 80 -18.16 2.14 -24.82
CA ARG A 80 -19.33 2.15 -23.91
C ARG A 80 -20.48 1.23 -24.33
N VAL A 81 -20.17 0.09 -24.95
CA VAL A 81 -21.19 -0.90 -25.32
C VAL A 81 -21.72 -1.54 -24.04
N GLN A 82 -22.89 -1.11 -23.57
CA GLN A 82 -23.42 -1.45 -22.23
C GLN A 82 -23.39 -2.95 -21.91
N HIS A 83 -23.70 -3.80 -22.89
CA HIS A 83 -23.73 -5.26 -22.72
C HIS A 83 -22.34 -5.90 -22.50
N TRP A 84 -21.27 -5.25 -22.93
CA TRP A 84 -19.91 -5.82 -22.92
C TRP A 84 -18.99 -5.17 -21.88
N MET A 85 -19.52 -4.23 -21.08
CA MET A 85 -18.70 -3.46 -20.13
C MET A 85 -17.95 -4.34 -19.12
N ILE A 86 -18.61 -5.35 -18.54
CA ILE A 86 -17.99 -6.26 -17.57
C ILE A 86 -16.90 -7.10 -18.25
N PHE A 87 -17.19 -7.64 -19.43
CA PHE A 87 -16.23 -8.41 -20.20
C PHE A 87 -14.99 -7.57 -20.57
N GLY A 88 -15.21 -6.35 -21.07
CA GLY A 88 -14.12 -5.41 -21.38
C GLY A 88 -13.24 -5.09 -20.17
N GLN A 89 -13.83 -4.91 -18.99
CA GLN A 89 -13.08 -4.69 -17.75
C GLN A 89 -12.24 -5.92 -17.36
N ILE A 90 -12.79 -7.13 -17.47
CA ILE A 90 -12.07 -8.38 -17.18
C ILE A 90 -10.88 -8.54 -18.14
N CYS A 91 -11.11 -8.40 -19.45
CA CYS A 91 -10.06 -8.45 -20.46
C CYS A 91 -8.96 -7.41 -20.21
N LEU A 92 -9.34 -6.19 -19.84
CA LEU A 92 -8.41 -5.11 -19.58
C LEU A 92 -7.54 -5.40 -18.33
N VAL A 93 -8.14 -5.88 -17.24
CA VAL A 93 -7.39 -6.22 -16.01
C VAL A 93 -6.46 -7.41 -16.24
N ILE A 94 -6.96 -8.51 -16.82
CA ILE A 94 -6.14 -9.69 -17.11
C ILE A 94 -5.04 -9.34 -18.11
N GLY A 95 -5.38 -8.62 -19.19
CA GLY A 95 -4.44 -8.20 -20.20
C GLY A 95 -3.31 -7.33 -19.65
N ALA A 96 -3.66 -6.34 -18.79
CA ALA A 96 -2.67 -5.52 -18.11
C ALA A 96 -1.75 -6.37 -17.22
N LEU A 97 -2.30 -7.27 -16.40
CA LEU A 97 -1.53 -8.14 -15.51
C LEU A 97 -0.60 -9.09 -16.27
N MET A 98 -1.07 -9.70 -17.37
CA MET A 98 -0.24 -10.58 -18.20
C MET A 98 0.84 -9.82 -18.94
N LEU A 99 0.53 -8.64 -19.47
CA LEU A 99 1.51 -7.76 -20.11
C LEU A 99 2.59 -7.33 -19.11
N GLY A 100 2.18 -6.91 -17.91
CA GLY A 100 3.08 -6.51 -16.83
C GLY A 100 3.95 -7.67 -16.33
N GLY A 101 3.33 -8.81 -16.01
CA GLY A 101 4.02 -10.01 -15.54
C GLY A 101 4.98 -10.59 -16.59
N GLY A 102 4.56 -10.65 -17.86
CA GLY A 102 5.39 -11.08 -18.97
C GLY A 102 6.58 -10.14 -19.22
N ALA A 103 6.38 -8.82 -19.13
CA ALA A 103 7.45 -7.85 -19.26
C ALA A 103 8.49 -7.99 -18.14
N ILE A 104 8.04 -8.19 -16.89
CA ILE A 104 8.93 -8.46 -15.74
C ILE A 104 9.68 -9.79 -15.96
N ALA A 105 8.99 -10.86 -16.38
CA ALA A 105 9.62 -12.15 -16.65
C ALA A 105 10.66 -12.09 -17.79
N TYR A 106 10.48 -11.17 -18.74
CA TYR A 106 11.41 -10.97 -19.84
C TYR A 106 12.68 -10.21 -19.40
N ARG A 107 12.54 -9.06 -18.73
CA ARG A 107 13.64 -8.15 -18.36
C ARG A 107 13.33 -7.36 -17.08
N ALA A 108 13.37 -8.01 -15.92
CA ALA A 108 13.14 -7.34 -14.62
C ALA A 108 14.28 -6.39 -14.20
N ASP A 109 15.46 -6.52 -14.79
CA ASP A 109 16.67 -5.77 -14.50
C ASP A 109 16.64 -4.33 -15.04
N LEU A 110 15.84 -4.07 -16.08
CA LEU A 110 15.77 -2.77 -16.73
C LEU A 110 14.76 -1.84 -16.05
N LEU A 111 15.20 -0.62 -15.72
CA LEU A 111 14.33 0.46 -15.24
C LEU A 111 13.18 0.74 -16.23
N ALA A 112 13.48 0.71 -17.54
CA ALA A 112 12.49 0.92 -18.60
C ALA A 112 11.32 -0.07 -18.49
N THR A 113 11.58 -1.34 -18.19
CA THR A 113 10.54 -2.35 -17.98
C THR A 113 9.60 -1.94 -16.85
N MET A 114 10.15 -1.59 -15.68
CA MET A 114 9.33 -1.22 -14.51
C MET A 114 8.52 0.07 -14.76
N LEU A 115 9.09 1.04 -15.49
CA LEU A 115 8.37 2.25 -15.92
C LEU A 115 7.22 1.92 -16.88
N ILE A 116 7.44 1.04 -17.86
CA ILE A 116 6.39 0.59 -18.79
C ILE A 116 5.28 -0.12 -18.02
N VAL A 117 5.61 -1.06 -17.14
CA VAL A 117 4.62 -1.79 -16.33
C VAL A 117 3.82 -0.83 -15.45
N THR A 118 4.50 0.13 -14.82
CA THR A 118 3.85 1.18 -14.02
C THR A 118 2.86 1.99 -14.87
N GLY A 119 3.29 2.42 -16.07
CA GLY A 119 2.46 3.18 -17.00
C GLY A 119 1.25 2.38 -17.48
N VAL A 120 1.45 1.12 -17.87
CA VAL A 120 0.38 0.20 -18.28
C VAL A 120 -0.62 0.01 -17.16
N PHE A 121 -0.19 -0.32 -15.94
CA PHE A 121 -1.09 -0.49 -14.80
C PHE A 121 -1.84 0.79 -14.44
N CYS A 122 -1.18 1.95 -14.50
CA CYS A 122 -1.81 3.24 -14.22
C CYS A 122 -2.90 3.57 -15.25
N LEU A 123 -2.58 3.45 -16.54
CA LEU A 123 -3.53 3.69 -17.64
C LEU A 123 -4.71 2.72 -17.53
N ALA A 124 -4.40 1.43 -17.35
CA ALA A 124 -5.38 0.37 -17.19
C ALA A 124 -6.32 0.64 -16.00
N ALA A 125 -5.76 1.07 -14.87
CA ALA A 125 -6.53 1.42 -13.69
C ALA A 125 -7.51 2.57 -13.93
N ILE A 126 -7.09 3.58 -14.70
CA ILE A 126 -7.94 4.74 -15.03
C ILE A 126 -9.08 4.34 -15.97
N ILE A 127 -8.78 3.56 -17.02
CA ILE A 127 -9.79 3.13 -18.01
C ILE A 127 -10.77 2.14 -17.38
N ALA A 128 -10.28 1.13 -16.66
CA ALA A 128 -11.11 0.11 -16.02
C ALA A 128 -11.71 0.54 -14.67
N ARG A 129 -11.36 1.75 -14.18
CA ARG A 129 -11.73 2.22 -12.83
C ARG A 129 -11.33 1.22 -11.72
N SER A 130 -10.19 0.56 -11.90
CA SER A 130 -9.73 -0.54 -11.04
C SER A 130 -8.79 -0.05 -9.94
N SER A 131 -9.25 -0.16 -8.68
CA SER A 131 -8.41 0.15 -7.52
C SER A 131 -7.26 -0.86 -7.35
N LEU A 132 -7.47 -2.12 -7.75
CA LEU A 132 -6.42 -3.15 -7.71
C LEU A 132 -5.24 -2.74 -8.60
N LEU A 133 -5.51 -2.41 -9.86
CA LEU A 133 -4.46 -1.99 -10.80
C LEU A 133 -3.79 -0.68 -10.37
N MET A 134 -4.54 0.24 -9.76
CA MET A 134 -3.95 1.48 -9.24
C MET A 134 -2.98 1.19 -8.09
N ALA A 135 -3.31 0.26 -7.18
CA ALA A 135 -2.39 -0.17 -6.14
C ALA A 135 -1.14 -0.84 -6.74
N LEU A 136 -1.33 -1.74 -7.72
CA LEU A 136 -0.22 -2.39 -8.41
C LEU A 136 0.66 -1.41 -9.20
N ALA A 137 0.10 -0.35 -9.77
CA ALA A 137 0.85 0.70 -10.44
C ALA A 137 1.78 1.41 -9.45
N VAL A 138 1.28 1.76 -8.26
CA VAL A 138 2.10 2.39 -7.20
C VAL A 138 3.18 1.44 -6.68
N LEU A 139 2.87 0.14 -6.53
CA LEU A 139 3.87 -0.87 -6.15
C LEU A 139 4.92 -1.08 -7.25
N ALA A 140 4.53 -1.14 -8.52
CA ALA A 140 5.46 -1.23 -9.66
C ALA A 140 6.36 0.01 -9.75
N ALA A 141 5.81 1.20 -9.46
CA ALA A 141 6.59 2.43 -9.38
C ALA A 141 7.69 2.33 -8.30
N SER A 142 7.41 1.65 -7.19
CA SER A 142 8.41 1.47 -6.11
C SER A 142 9.57 0.58 -6.54
N ALA A 143 9.33 -0.38 -7.44
CA ALA A 143 10.38 -1.21 -8.03
C ALA A 143 11.37 -0.39 -8.88
N CYS A 144 10.97 0.78 -9.39
CA CYS A 144 11.85 1.72 -10.09
C CYS A 144 12.88 2.36 -9.13
N LEU A 145 12.57 2.43 -7.83
CA LEU A 145 13.46 2.96 -6.78
C LEU A 145 14.17 1.83 -6.01
N GLY A 146 14.19 0.62 -6.56
CA GLY A 146 14.88 -0.52 -5.95
C GLY A 146 14.06 -1.26 -4.89
N ALA A 147 12.73 -1.10 -4.83
CA ALA A 147 11.92 -2.02 -4.03
C ALA A 147 11.97 -3.43 -4.64
N ARG A 148 12.25 -4.44 -3.82
CA ARG A 148 12.31 -5.86 -4.19
C ARG A 148 11.69 -6.72 -3.10
N THR A 149 11.12 -7.85 -3.51
CA THR A 149 10.60 -8.88 -2.60
C THR A 149 11.26 -10.21 -2.93
N GLY A 150 11.54 -11.02 -1.92
CA GLY A 150 12.09 -12.36 -2.08
C GLY A 150 11.34 -13.38 -1.23
N TYR A 151 11.44 -14.64 -1.64
CA TYR A 151 10.96 -15.79 -0.89
C TYR A 151 12.04 -16.86 -0.87
N SER A 152 12.34 -17.40 0.32
CA SER A 152 13.24 -18.54 0.49
C SER A 152 12.78 -19.35 1.70
N HIS A 153 12.48 -20.64 1.51
CA HIS A 153 12.08 -21.60 2.56
C HIS A 153 11.27 -20.99 3.73
N ALA A 154 10.01 -20.61 3.47
CA ALA A 154 9.11 -20.00 4.46
C ALA A 154 9.55 -18.64 5.04
N SER A 155 10.59 -18.02 4.49
CA SER A 155 11.00 -16.65 4.77
C SER A 155 10.60 -15.73 3.63
N TYR A 156 10.05 -14.57 4.00
CA TYR A 156 9.72 -13.49 3.08
C TYR A 156 10.66 -12.32 3.35
N SER A 157 11.34 -11.84 2.31
CA SER A 157 12.21 -10.67 2.41
C SER A 157 11.63 -9.50 1.63
N LEU A 158 11.79 -8.31 2.19
CA LEU A 158 11.51 -7.03 1.56
C LEU A 158 12.81 -6.23 1.59
N ALA A 159 13.20 -5.69 0.44
CA ALA A 159 14.36 -4.82 0.32
C ALA A 159 13.94 -3.50 -0.34
N ILE A 160 14.48 -2.39 0.17
CA ILE A 160 14.37 -1.06 -0.42
C ILE A 160 15.78 -0.49 -0.48
N PHE A 161 16.35 -0.40 -1.68
CA PHE A 161 17.73 0.08 -1.86
C PHE A 161 17.84 1.61 -1.78
N GLU A 162 16.76 2.35 -2.01
CA GLU A 162 16.73 3.82 -1.88
C GLU A 162 15.65 4.27 -0.86
N PRO A 163 15.84 4.06 0.46
CA PRO A 163 14.87 4.45 1.48
C PRO A 163 14.43 5.92 1.44
N THR A 164 15.37 6.86 1.28
CA THR A 164 15.10 8.30 1.26
C THR A 164 14.27 8.67 0.06
N LEU A 165 14.66 8.22 -1.13
CA LEU A 165 13.90 8.51 -2.36
C LEU A 165 12.52 7.88 -2.29
N THR A 166 12.39 6.67 -1.74
CA THR A 166 11.09 6.04 -1.51
C THR A 166 10.21 6.91 -0.62
N VAL A 167 10.72 7.36 0.53
CA VAL A 167 9.97 8.25 1.44
C VAL A 167 9.56 9.56 0.73
N VAL A 168 10.50 10.22 0.06
CA VAL A 168 10.27 11.53 -0.57
C VAL A 168 9.30 11.44 -1.75
N VAL A 169 9.56 10.53 -2.69
CA VAL A 169 8.74 10.37 -3.90
C VAL A 169 7.33 9.93 -3.54
N PHE A 170 7.17 8.91 -2.69
CA PHE A 170 5.83 8.46 -2.31
C PHE A 170 5.11 9.44 -1.39
N SER A 171 5.81 10.29 -0.63
CA SER A 171 5.18 11.42 0.07
C SER A 171 4.58 12.42 -0.91
N MET A 172 5.30 12.76 -1.98
CA MET A 172 4.79 13.63 -3.04
C MET A 172 3.61 13.00 -3.77
N VAL A 173 3.71 11.72 -4.17
CA VAL A 173 2.61 10.99 -4.82
C VAL A 173 1.39 10.93 -3.91
N ALA A 174 1.58 10.60 -2.62
CA ALA A 174 0.48 10.57 -1.65
C ALA A 174 -0.23 11.92 -1.54
N LEU A 175 0.53 13.01 -1.43
CA LEU A 175 -0.01 14.36 -1.31
C LEU A 175 -0.75 14.79 -2.58
N ILE A 176 -0.16 14.57 -3.75
CA ILE A 176 -0.76 14.91 -5.05
C ILE A 176 -2.06 14.11 -5.25
N ALA A 177 -2.01 12.78 -5.04
CA ALA A 177 -3.17 11.93 -5.21
C ALA A 177 -4.27 12.26 -4.19
N TYR A 178 -3.92 12.54 -2.93
CA TYR A 178 -4.90 12.98 -1.94
C TYR A 178 -5.55 14.32 -2.32
N ARG A 179 -4.78 15.31 -2.77
CA ARG A 179 -5.32 16.59 -3.25
C ARG A 179 -6.20 16.42 -4.48
N ALA A 180 -5.79 15.58 -5.43
CA ALA A 180 -6.58 15.26 -6.62
C ALA A 180 -7.91 14.58 -6.24
N SER A 181 -7.91 13.68 -5.25
CA SER A 181 -9.13 12.99 -4.80
C SER A 181 -10.23 13.93 -4.32
N ARG A 182 -9.88 15.14 -3.88
CA ARG A 182 -10.85 16.16 -3.44
C ARG A 182 -11.51 16.93 -4.60
N ARG A 183 -10.97 16.83 -5.81
CA ARG A 183 -11.43 17.55 -7.00
C ARG A 183 -12.02 16.63 -8.08
N LEU A 184 -11.74 15.34 -8.00
CA LEU A 184 -12.17 14.35 -8.98
C LEU A 184 -13.59 13.84 -8.72
N PRO A 185 -14.31 13.37 -9.76
CA PRO A 185 -15.55 12.63 -9.60
C PRO A 185 -15.35 11.38 -8.73
N ALA A 186 -16.42 10.91 -8.07
CA ALA A 186 -16.35 9.86 -7.05
C ALA A 186 -15.60 8.58 -7.48
N GLU A 187 -15.74 8.18 -8.75
CA GLU A 187 -15.08 7.00 -9.31
C GLU A 187 -13.55 7.16 -9.38
N TYR A 188 -13.07 8.31 -9.85
CA TYR A 188 -11.63 8.62 -9.96
C TYR A 188 -11.03 9.07 -8.63
N ALA A 189 -11.83 9.72 -7.78
CA ALA A 189 -11.43 10.05 -6.41
C ALA A 189 -11.06 8.79 -5.62
N ARG A 190 -11.77 7.67 -5.85
CA ARG A 190 -11.45 6.37 -5.25
C ARG A 190 -10.06 5.88 -5.68
N LEU A 191 -9.73 5.96 -6.97
CA LEU A 191 -8.40 5.58 -7.48
C LEU A 191 -7.30 6.45 -6.86
N ALA A 192 -7.51 7.76 -6.80
CA ALA A 192 -6.56 8.69 -6.20
C ALA A 192 -6.36 8.42 -4.69
N VAL A 193 -7.43 8.07 -3.95
CA VAL A 193 -7.31 7.63 -2.56
C VAL A 193 -6.55 6.32 -2.45
N THR A 194 -6.78 5.35 -3.35
CA THR A 194 -6.02 4.09 -3.37
C THR A 194 -4.54 4.36 -3.61
N ALA A 195 -4.19 5.19 -4.59
CA ALA A 195 -2.82 5.57 -4.85
C ALA A 195 -2.16 6.26 -3.64
N ALA A 196 -2.88 7.18 -2.98
CA ALA A 196 -2.39 7.85 -1.77
C ALA A 196 -2.15 6.86 -0.62
N ARG A 197 -3.07 5.92 -0.39
CA ARG A 197 -2.96 4.91 0.67
C ARG A 197 -1.84 3.93 0.42
N THR A 198 -1.67 3.43 -0.81
CA THR A 198 -0.56 2.55 -1.18
C THR A 198 0.78 3.28 -1.08
N SER A 199 0.82 4.58 -1.41
CA SER A 199 2.02 5.40 -1.22
C SER A 199 2.37 5.57 0.27
N LEU A 200 1.39 5.79 1.15
CA LEU A 200 1.61 5.83 2.60
C LEU A 200 2.15 4.50 3.16
N LEU A 201 1.75 3.36 2.59
CA LEU A 201 2.34 2.06 2.92
C LEU A 201 3.84 2.03 2.55
N LEU A 202 4.18 2.45 1.33
CA LEU A 202 5.56 2.46 0.83
C LEU A 202 6.47 3.43 1.60
N ILE A 203 5.94 4.59 2.01
CA ILE A 203 6.68 5.52 2.87
C ILE A 203 7.09 4.84 4.17
N ASN A 204 6.19 4.08 4.80
CA ASN A 204 6.52 3.35 6.02
C ASN A 204 7.53 2.24 5.78
N PHE A 205 7.47 1.53 4.64
CA PHE A 205 8.52 0.58 4.29
C PHE A 205 9.87 1.26 4.07
N GLY A 206 9.90 2.43 3.41
CA GLY A 206 11.11 3.23 3.26
C GLY A 206 11.71 3.60 4.61
N PHE A 207 10.89 4.09 5.55
CA PHE A 207 11.36 4.35 6.91
C PHE A 207 11.80 3.10 7.66
N TRP A 208 11.09 1.99 7.51
CA TRP A 208 11.41 0.74 8.19
C TRP A 208 12.77 0.20 7.77
N ILE A 209 12.98 0.03 6.47
CA ILE A 209 14.26 -0.42 5.92
C ILE A 209 15.36 0.61 6.24
N GLY A 210 15.10 1.89 6.03
CA GLY A 210 16.06 2.96 6.37
C GLY A 210 16.44 2.98 7.86
N SER A 211 15.54 2.62 8.77
CA SER A 211 15.81 2.58 10.21
C SER A 211 16.71 1.43 10.66
N LEU A 212 16.90 0.43 9.80
CA LEU A 212 17.77 -0.72 10.02
C LEU A 212 19.15 -0.50 9.41
N TRP A 213 19.20 -0.02 8.16
CA TRP A 213 20.46 0.03 7.39
C TRP A 213 20.94 1.44 7.01
N GLY A 214 20.13 2.47 7.22
CA GLY A 214 20.39 3.82 6.71
C GLY A 214 20.15 3.91 5.20
N ASP A 215 20.68 4.96 4.58
CA ASP A 215 20.58 5.14 3.13
C ASP A 215 21.91 5.62 2.51
N PRO A 216 22.51 4.83 1.60
CA PRO A 216 23.69 5.23 0.85
C PRO A 216 23.46 6.29 -0.24
N LEU A 217 22.21 6.54 -0.66
CA LEU A 217 21.82 7.42 -1.76
C LEU A 217 22.47 7.01 -3.09
N MET A 218 22.40 5.73 -3.45
CA MET A 218 23.16 5.17 -4.60
C MET A 218 22.79 5.86 -5.91
N LEU A 219 21.52 6.14 -6.16
CA LEU A 219 21.06 6.78 -7.40
C LEU A 219 21.61 8.19 -7.53
N ILE A 220 21.48 9.02 -6.48
CA ILE A 220 21.96 10.40 -6.50
C ILE A 220 23.49 10.44 -6.64
N ARG A 221 24.19 9.55 -5.94
CA ARG A 221 25.66 9.49 -5.98
C ARG A 221 26.18 8.96 -7.31
N SER A 222 25.51 7.99 -7.93
CA SER A 222 25.88 7.48 -9.26
C SER A 222 25.68 8.54 -10.36
N LEU A 223 24.69 9.42 -10.22
CA LEU A 223 24.52 10.56 -11.12
C LEU A 223 25.59 11.65 -10.92
N ALA A 224 26.05 11.83 -9.68
CA ALA A 224 27.01 12.89 -9.33
C ALA A 224 28.49 12.49 -9.53
N ALA A 225 28.80 11.19 -9.50
CA ALA A 225 30.18 10.71 -9.50
C ALA A 225 30.56 10.02 -10.83
N LYS A 226 31.69 10.45 -11.43
CA LYS A 226 32.29 9.76 -12.58
C LYS A 226 33.07 8.50 -12.20
N ASP A 227 33.69 8.45 -11.01
CA ASP A 227 34.54 7.34 -10.56
C ASP A 227 34.50 7.18 -9.03
N VAL A 228 33.44 6.57 -8.48
CA VAL A 228 33.39 6.18 -7.05
C VAL A 228 33.42 4.67 -6.95
N SER A 229 34.31 4.14 -6.12
CA SER A 229 34.41 2.69 -5.87
C SER A 229 33.09 2.12 -5.36
N SER A 230 32.74 0.92 -5.82
CA SER A 230 31.50 0.22 -5.47
C SER A 230 31.30 0.09 -3.95
N THR A 231 32.39 -0.04 -3.19
CA THR A 231 32.40 -0.13 -1.72
C THR A 231 32.01 1.19 -1.04
N LEU A 232 32.38 2.35 -1.61
CA LEU A 232 31.96 3.64 -1.07
C LEU A 232 30.48 3.91 -1.37
N MET A 233 29.94 3.35 -2.47
CA MET A 233 28.53 3.51 -2.82
C MET A 233 27.56 2.77 -1.89
N THR A 234 28.01 1.78 -1.11
CA THR A 234 27.14 1.05 -0.17
C THR A 234 27.18 1.60 1.26
N LYS A 235 28.14 2.49 1.58
CA LYS A 235 28.19 3.13 2.91
C LYS A 235 27.02 4.12 3.06
N PRO A 236 26.23 4.03 4.15
CA PRO A 236 25.11 4.94 4.36
C PRO A 236 25.59 6.37 4.55
N VAL A 237 24.98 7.29 3.80
CA VAL A 237 25.14 8.74 3.95
C VAL A 237 24.18 9.26 5.00
N ILE A 238 22.93 8.79 4.95
CA ILE A 238 21.93 9.07 5.98
C ILE A 238 21.94 7.90 6.97
N PRO A 239 22.26 8.14 8.25
CA PRO A 239 22.40 7.07 9.23
C PRO A 239 21.03 6.47 9.60
N ALA A 240 21.02 5.18 9.96
CA ALA A 240 19.82 4.46 10.37
C ALA A 240 19.05 5.15 11.52
N MET A 241 19.77 5.74 12.46
CA MET A 241 19.17 6.51 13.56
C MET A 241 18.36 7.71 13.09
N ALA A 242 18.77 8.39 12.00
CA ALA A 242 17.99 9.51 11.46
C ALA A 242 16.62 9.02 10.97
N PHE A 243 16.57 7.90 10.26
CA PHE A 243 15.30 7.27 9.85
C PHE A 243 14.46 6.86 11.04
N SER A 244 15.05 6.22 12.05
CA SER A 244 14.32 5.79 13.26
C SER A 244 13.65 6.97 13.99
N VAL A 245 14.38 8.07 14.19
CA VAL A 245 13.85 9.27 14.86
C VAL A 245 12.81 9.98 13.99
N MET A 246 13.10 10.20 12.70
CA MET A 246 12.15 10.86 11.79
C MET A 246 10.86 10.04 11.64
N TRP A 247 10.96 8.71 11.60
CA TRP A 247 9.79 7.85 11.50
C TRP A 247 8.92 7.94 12.75
N ALA A 248 9.52 7.93 13.95
CA ALA A 248 8.80 8.14 15.21
C ALA A 248 8.06 9.49 15.23
N VAL A 249 8.73 10.58 14.83
CA VAL A 249 8.13 11.92 14.76
C VAL A 249 6.98 11.94 13.75
N ALA A 250 7.17 11.35 12.57
CA ALA A 250 6.16 11.28 11.53
C ALA A 250 4.93 10.47 11.97
N LEU A 251 5.12 9.32 12.62
CA LEU A 251 4.04 8.49 13.15
C LEU A 251 3.25 9.22 14.25
N LEU A 252 3.93 9.88 15.19
CA LEU A 252 3.27 10.66 16.24
C LEU A 252 2.46 11.82 15.65
N GLY A 253 3.06 12.60 14.75
CA GLY A 253 2.39 13.72 14.09
C GLY A 253 1.18 13.27 13.25
N ALA A 254 1.36 12.22 12.44
CA ALA A 254 0.28 11.66 11.64
C ALA A 254 -0.83 11.04 12.50
N GLY A 255 -0.48 10.36 13.59
CA GLY A 255 -1.43 9.76 14.53
C GLY A 255 -2.29 10.81 15.21
N PHE A 256 -1.66 11.85 15.74
CA PHE A 256 -2.38 12.96 16.38
C PHE A 256 -3.34 13.66 15.40
N TRP A 257 -2.87 13.94 14.18
CA TRP A 257 -3.72 14.50 13.14
C TRP A 257 -4.86 13.55 12.75
N ALA A 258 -4.58 12.25 12.62
CA ALA A 258 -5.56 11.24 12.23
C ALA A 258 -6.68 11.11 13.26
N VAL A 259 -6.37 11.17 14.55
CA VAL A 259 -7.35 11.17 15.64
C VAL A 259 -8.21 12.42 15.59
N ARG A 260 -7.59 13.61 15.53
CA ARG A 260 -8.32 14.90 15.46
C ARG A 260 -9.22 15.01 14.23
N ALA A 261 -8.76 14.51 13.08
CA ALA A 261 -9.50 14.56 11.82
C ALA A 261 -10.42 13.35 11.62
N ASN A 262 -10.59 12.49 12.63
CA ASN A 262 -11.40 11.26 12.59
C ASN A 262 -11.11 10.38 11.36
N ARG A 263 -9.84 10.16 11.05
CA ARG A 263 -9.34 9.39 9.89
C ARG A 263 -9.00 7.96 10.29
N ARG A 264 -10.03 7.14 10.57
CA ARG A 264 -9.87 5.74 11.04
C ARG A 264 -8.82 4.92 10.28
N TRP A 265 -8.81 4.98 8.94
CA TRP A 265 -7.83 4.23 8.14
C TRP A 265 -6.38 4.64 8.47
N LEU A 266 -6.12 5.93 8.64
CA LEU A 266 -4.79 6.42 8.98
C LEU A 266 -4.43 6.12 10.44
N VAL A 267 -5.40 6.16 11.36
CA VAL A 267 -5.19 5.71 12.76
C VAL A 267 -4.71 4.27 12.78
N ASN A 268 -5.38 3.37 12.04
CA ASN A 268 -4.98 1.96 11.96
C ASN A 268 -3.58 1.81 11.34
N LEU A 269 -3.29 2.55 10.26
CA LEU A 269 -1.97 2.51 9.63
C LEU A 269 -0.87 2.94 10.61
N VAL A 270 -1.06 4.07 11.29
CA VAL A 270 -0.10 4.59 12.27
C VAL A 270 0.06 3.63 13.44
N ALA A 271 -1.02 3.04 13.96
CA ALA A 271 -0.95 2.09 15.07
C ALA A 271 -0.11 0.85 14.68
N VAL A 272 -0.36 0.28 13.50
CA VAL A 272 0.40 -0.88 13.00
C VAL A 272 1.88 -0.53 12.84
N PHE A 273 2.19 0.57 12.15
CA PHE A 273 3.58 0.95 11.90
C PHE A 273 4.31 1.50 13.12
N SER A 274 3.61 2.06 14.11
CA SER A 274 4.19 2.38 15.42
C SER A 274 4.56 1.12 16.20
N GLY A 275 3.74 0.08 16.12
CA GLY A 275 4.08 -1.24 16.65
C GLY A 275 5.31 -1.84 15.95
N ILE A 276 5.33 -1.81 14.62
CA ILE A 276 6.49 -2.28 13.82
C ILE A 276 7.75 -1.48 14.18
N HIS A 277 7.67 -0.15 14.23
CA HIS A 277 8.79 0.71 14.64
C HIS A 277 9.29 0.35 16.03
N PHE A 278 8.39 0.27 17.02
CA PHE A 278 8.73 -0.10 18.40
C PHE A 278 9.45 -1.45 18.45
N TYR A 279 8.86 -2.52 17.89
CA TYR A 279 9.44 -3.84 17.96
C TYR A 279 10.75 -3.95 17.18
N THR A 280 10.86 -3.29 16.02
CA THR A 280 12.11 -3.24 15.26
C THR A 280 13.21 -2.64 16.13
N GLN A 281 13.00 -1.46 16.69
CA GLN A 281 14.02 -0.79 17.49
C GLN A 281 14.29 -1.50 18.82
N TRP A 282 13.28 -2.14 19.40
CA TRP A 282 13.40 -2.96 20.60
C TRP A 282 14.32 -4.17 20.37
N PHE A 283 14.06 -4.95 19.32
CA PHE A 283 14.85 -6.15 19.03
C PHE A 283 16.25 -5.85 18.48
N GLU A 284 16.43 -4.76 17.73
CA GLU A 284 17.77 -4.33 17.31
C GLU A 284 18.68 -3.96 18.49
N ARG A 285 18.11 -3.48 19.60
CA ARG A 285 18.88 -3.06 20.78
C ARG A 285 19.01 -4.14 21.84
N LEU A 286 17.99 -4.96 22.03
CA LEU A 286 17.90 -5.93 23.13
C LEU A 286 17.99 -7.39 22.65
N GLY A 287 18.01 -7.62 21.33
CA GLY A 287 17.97 -8.94 20.73
C GLY A 287 16.60 -9.61 20.81
N ALA A 288 16.39 -10.61 19.96
CA ALA A 288 15.15 -11.40 19.89
C ALA A 288 15.18 -12.62 20.85
N THR A 289 15.52 -12.39 22.12
CA THR A 289 15.47 -13.43 23.16
C THR A 289 14.04 -13.61 23.69
N PRO A 290 13.67 -14.79 24.23
CA PRO A 290 12.33 -15.00 24.80
C PRO A 290 11.93 -13.95 25.86
N LEU A 291 12.88 -13.55 26.71
CA LEU A 291 12.67 -12.51 27.71
C LEU A 291 12.41 -11.13 27.06
N SER A 292 13.19 -10.77 26.04
CA SER A 292 13.01 -9.53 25.28
C SER A 292 11.63 -9.47 24.62
N VAL A 293 11.16 -10.58 24.03
CA VAL A 293 9.83 -10.69 23.44
C VAL A 293 8.73 -10.50 24.49
N LEU A 294 8.84 -11.16 25.64
CA LEU A 294 7.88 -11.01 26.74
C LEU A 294 7.81 -9.56 27.23
N LEU A 295 8.97 -8.95 27.49
CA LEU A 295 9.04 -7.57 27.97
C LEU A 295 8.50 -6.57 26.95
N GLY A 296 8.82 -6.74 25.66
CA GLY A 296 8.28 -5.92 24.59
C GLY A 296 6.75 -5.98 24.54
N GLY A 297 6.18 -7.17 24.69
CA GLY A 297 4.73 -7.38 24.77
C GLY A 297 4.10 -6.69 25.99
N LEU A 298 4.71 -6.83 27.17
CA LEU A 298 4.22 -6.19 28.40
C LEU A 298 4.24 -4.65 28.31
N VAL A 299 5.30 -4.08 27.74
CA VAL A 299 5.40 -2.62 27.52
C VAL A 299 4.32 -2.13 26.56
N MET A 300 4.04 -2.87 25.49
CA MET A 300 2.99 -2.52 24.54
C MET A 300 1.60 -2.59 25.19
N LEU A 301 1.32 -3.62 26.00
CA LEU A 301 0.07 -3.74 26.74
C LEU A 301 -0.10 -2.61 27.76
N ALA A 302 0.93 -2.29 28.53
CA ALA A 302 0.91 -1.18 29.48
C ALA A 302 0.64 0.16 28.77
N SER A 303 1.24 0.37 27.60
CA SER A 303 1.02 1.56 26.76
C SER A 303 -0.42 1.64 26.26
N ALA A 304 -0.98 0.53 25.80
CA ALA A 304 -2.38 0.46 25.36
C ALA A 304 -3.35 0.76 26.50
N LEU A 305 -3.11 0.21 27.70
CA LEU A 305 -3.90 0.50 28.90
C LEU A 305 -3.80 1.98 29.31
N ALA A 306 -2.61 2.57 29.28
CA ALA A 306 -2.40 3.98 29.59
C ALA A 306 -3.19 4.89 28.63
N LEU A 307 -3.15 4.61 27.32
CA LEU A 307 -3.93 5.33 26.32
C LEU A 307 -5.44 5.17 26.52
N TRP A 308 -5.90 3.96 26.85
CA TRP A 308 -7.30 3.71 27.13
C TRP A 308 -7.79 4.47 28.37
N LEU A 309 -7.01 4.44 29.46
CA LEU A 309 -7.31 5.20 30.69
C LEU A 309 -7.34 6.71 30.43
N PHE A 310 -6.38 7.22 29.63
CA PHE A 310 -6.35 8.62 29.23
C PHE A 310 -7.61 9.01 28.46
N ASN A 311 -8.01 8.23 27.46
CA ASN A 311 -9.20 8.49 26.67
C ASN A 311 -10.49 8.49 27.51
N ARG A 312 -10.62 7.58 28.48
CA ARG A 312 -11.77 7.58 29.41
C ARG A 312 -11.82 8.82 30.29
N ARG A 313 -10.67 9.30 30.80
CA ARG A 313 -10.62 10.52 31.61
C ARG A 313 -11.04 11.75 30.82
N VAL A 314 -10.58 11.87 29.57
CA VAL A 314 -10.97 12.97 28.68
C VAL A 314 -12.47 12.93 28.37
N ALA A 315 -13.02 11.74 28.06
CA ALA A 315 -14.45 11.60 27.77
C ALA A 315 -15.36 11.91 28.98
N ASN A 316 -14.89 11.66 30.20
CA ASN A 316 -15.66 11.95 31.42
C ASN A 316 -15.55 13.41 31.89
N SER A 317 -14.69 14.23 31.27
CA SER A 317 -14.46 15.65 31.62
C SER A 317 -15.03 16.64 30.60
N SER A 318 -15.70 16.13 29.56
CA SER A 318 -16.45 16.86 28.54
C SER A 318 -17.94 16.62 28.68
#